data_AF-A0AAD3VRG4-F1
#
_entry.id   AF-A0AAD3VRG4-F1
#
_cell.length_a   1.000
_cell.length_b   1.000
_cell.length_c   1.000
_cell.angle_alpha   90.00
_cell.angle_beta   90.00
_cell.angle_gamma   90.00
#
_symmetry.space_group_name_H-M   'P 1'
#
loop_
_entity.id
_entity.type
_entity.pdbx_description
1 polymer ?
#
loop_
_entity_poly.entity_id
_entity_poly.type
_entity_poly.pdbx_seq_one_letter_code
_entity_poly.pdbx_strand_id
1 'polypeptide(L)'
;MPVVDIQCFDSPVLRKKAKKVTRVNKAIKKTLQDMLDTMREANGVGLAAPQIGISKRLVVLDVGDGPRFLVNPEITARSAETEVQWEGCLSWPGYIGEVERSASVTVKALDEAGREVWIEGEGLLARCLQHEIDHLDGILFIDRATTISEVPKETPEEDEFEAEGAEGESGQKPGEASGQGAGDEVSAETPEKAEDPHGAQGPEASESQRDREGRPLTAVFMGSPEFAVPSLEALVKAGVKVRLVVTQPDRPYGRKRIPKPTPVKSAAEKLGIPVLCCENLKDENVQDQIAAIAPDFITVVAFGQKVPQAVIDIPRYACLNVHPSLLPKYRGGNPVSRAILNGERITGVSVIYLSEKLDAGDICLQRETEIGPDETYGELEMRLAYMGAGMLLEAMAAVYGGSAQRIPQNDSVASRARHLRPGEDQIEWGKPAQAVHNLVRGLAPEPGAVTEFGGQRIKVLSTRLTGKPAAGTPGTIAGTQGEALLVNCADQMIAVLRVHPEGKKQMTGKAFMIGRSKAVGAFGKEVTSNEEGGF
;
A
#
# COMPACT_ATOMS: atom_id res chain seq x y z
N MET A 1 16.89 18.13 15.92
CA MET A 1 18.07 17.25 16.01
C MET A 1 18.82 17.37 14.68
N PRO A 2 20.16 17.27 14.60
CA PRO A 2 20.86 17.63 13.36
C PRO A 2 20.61 16.54 12.31
N VAL A 3 19.67 16.82 11.41
CA VAL A 3 19.57 16.17 10.10
C VAL A 3 20.86 16.50 9.34
N VAL A 4 21.52 15.49 8.80
CA VAL A 4 22.78 15.64 8.03
C VAL A 4 22.47 15.43 6.56
N ASP A 5 23.14 16.18 5.68
CA ASP A 5 22.91 16.07 4.24
C ASP A 5 23.24 14.66 3.73
N ILE A 6 22.26 14.08 3.03
CA ILE A 6 22.44 12.81 2.34
C ILE A 6 23.26 13.06 1.08
N GLN A 7 24.37 12.33 0.97
CA GLN A 7 25.25 12.35 -0.17
C GLN A 7 24.54 11.71 -1.37
N CYS A 8 24.52 12.43 -2.49
CA CYS A 8 24.04 11.94 -3.76
C CYS A 8 25.12 11.13 -4.49
N PHE A 9 24.70 10.46 -5.56
CA PHE A 9 25.46 9.47 -6.32
C PHE A 9 26.82 9.91 -6.86
N ASP A 10 27.05 11.21 -6.99
CA ASP A 10 28.30 11.82 -7.40
C ASP A 10 29.36 11.85 -6.28
N SER A 11 28.94 11.66 -5.03
CA SER A 11 29.85 11.68 -3.87
C SER A 11 30.79 10.47 -3.86
N PRO A 12 32.13 10.67 -3.92
CA PRO A 12 33.10 9.57 -3.99
C PRO A 12 33.11 8.63 -2.78
N VAL A 13 32.50 9.03 -1.66
CA VAL A 13 32.40 8.21 -0.45
C VAL A 13 31.47 7.01 -0.65
N LEU A 14 30.43 7.15 -1.49
CA LEU A 14 29.44 6.11 -1.77
C LEU A 14 30.01 4.91 -2.53
N ARG A 15 31.13 5.11 -3.22
CA ARG A 15 31.85 4.08 -3.99
C ARG A 15 33.03 3.45 -3.24
N LYS A 16 33.26 3.85 -1.98
CA LYS A 16 34.37 3.35 -1.17
C LYS A 16 33.89 2.36 -0.13
N LYS A 17 34.58 1.22 -0.04
CA LYS A 17 34.37 0.26 1.03
C LYS A 17 34.60 0.90 2.40
N ALA A 18 33.58 0.91 3.24
CA ALA A 18 33.57 1.54 4.53
C ALA A 18 34.44 0.80 5.56
N LYS A 19 35.07 1.55 6.47
CA LYS A 19 36.02 0.99 7.45
C LYS A 19 35.27 0.34 8.62
N LYS A 20 35.77 -0.81 9.10
CA LYS A 20 35.26 -1.46 10.32
C LYS A 20 35.44 -0.53 11.53
N VAL A 21 34.44 -0.51 12.40
CA VAL A 21 34.46 0.20 13.68
C VAL A 21 35.08 -0.72 14.73
N THR A 22 36.16 -0.29 15.38
CA THR A 22 36.88 -1.11 16.37
C THR A 22 36.24 -1.09 17.76
N ARG A 23 35.56 0.00 18.13
CA ARG A 23 34.89 0.15 19.43
C ARG A 23 33.65 1.02 19.31
N VAL A 24 32.54 0.57 19.89
CA VAL A 24 31.31 1.38 20.03
C VAL A 24 31.48 2.34 21.21
N ASN A 25 31.71 3.63 20.90
CA ASN A 25 31.89 4.70 21.89
C ASN A 25 30.75 5.74 21.77
N LYS A 26 30.77 6.77 22.62
CA LYS A 26 29.75 7.83 22.62
C LYS A 26 29.59 8.52 21.26
N ALA A 27 30.69 8.69 20.51
CA ALA A 27 30.64 9.29 19.18
C ALA A 27 29.93 8.39 18.16
N ILE A 28 30.20 7.08 18.18
CA ILE A 28 29.48 6.11 17.32
C ILE A 28 27.99 6.07 17.63
N LYS A 29 27.63 6.04 18.91
CA LYS A 29 26.22 6.11 19.35
C LYS A 29 25.53 7.38 18.85
N LYS A 30 26.21 8.51 18.96
CA LYS A 30 25.70 9.79 18.44
C LYS A 30 25.51 9.72 16.92
N THR A 31 26.50 9.24 16.17
CA THR A 31 26.39 9.08 14.71
C THR A 31 25.22 8.18 14.32
N LEU A 32 25.01 7.06 15.02
CA LEU A 32 23.87 6.18 14.78
C LEU A 32 22.52 6.89 15.01
N GLN A 33 22.43 7.75 16.03
CA GLN A 33 21.23 8.56 16.26
C GLN A 33 21.04 9.63 15.18
N ASP A 34 22.10 10.36 14.83
CA ASP A 34 22.07 11.38 13.77
C ASP A 34 21.66 10.75 12.42
N MET A 35 22.13 9.52 12.13
CA MET A 35 21.73 8.72 10.98
C MET A 35 20.25 8.33 11.02
N LEU A 36 19.73 7.89 12.18
CA LEU A 36 18.32 7.52 12.32
C LEU A 36 17.41 8.74 12.10
N ASP A 37 17.77 9.88 12.67
CA ASP A 37 17.03 11.13 12.51
C ASP A 37 17.04 11.58 11.03
N THR A 38 18.22 11.51 10.38
CA THR A 38 18.37 11.82 8.94
C THR A 38 17.57 10.88 8.05
N MET A 39 17.62 9.57 8.32
CA MET A 39 16.87 8.55 7.59
C MET A 39 15.37 8.81 7.66
N ARG A 40 14.85 9.14 8.85
CA ARG A 40 13.43 9.42 9.08
C ARG A 40 12.98 10.71 8.42
N GLU A 41 13.78 11.77 8.51
CA GLU A 41 13.50 13.05 7.83
C GLU A 41 13.38 12.85 6.30
N ALA A 42 14.25 12.01 5.74
CA ALA A 42 14.24 11.68 4.32
C ALA A 42 13.21 10.59 3.94
N ASN A 43 12.32 10.19 4.86
CA ASN A 43 11.33 9.11 4.66
C ASN A 43 11.93 7.75 4.24
N GLY A 44 13.17 7.47 4.64
CA GLY A 44 13.83 6.19 4.39
C GLY A 44 13.48 5.11 5.40
N VAL A 45 13.64 3.85 4.98
CA VAL A 45 13.53 2.65 5.84
C VAL A 45 14.91 2.08 6.21
N GLY A 46 15.97 2.56 5.57
CA GLY A 46 17.36 2.22 5.83
C GLY A 46 18.30 3.38 5.47
N LEU A 47 19.42 3.46 6.18
CA LEU A 47 20.52 4.38 5.87
C LEU A 47 21.86 3.83 6.35
N ALA A 48 22.84 3.81 5.45
CA ALA A 48 24.23 3.47 5.71
C ALA A 48 25.07 4.74 5.90
N ALA A 49 26.07 4.69 6.80
CA ALA A 49 26.90 5.86 7.11
C ALA A 49 27.60 6.52 5.90
N PRO A 50 28.03 5.79 4.84
CA PRO A 50 28.57 6.42 3.64
C PRO A 50 27.59 7.43 3.03
N GLN A 51 26.28 7.20 3.13
CA GLN A 51 25.24 8.10 2.60
C GLN A 51 25.15 9.43 3.36
N ILE A 52 25.81 9.59 4.50
CA ILE A 52 25.97 10.88 5.18
C ILE A 52 27.43 11.33 5.23
N GLY A 53 28.26 10.84 4.29
CA GLY A 53 29.68 11.23 4.18
C GLY A 53 30.62 10.50 5.12
N ILE A 54 30.14 9.55 5.93
CA ILE A 54 30.94 8.85 6.93
C ILE A 54 31.34 7.47 6.43
N SER A 55 32.62 7.28 6.10
CA SER A 55 33.16 5.98 5.65
C SER A 55 33.41 5.00 6.81
N LYS A 56 32.33 4.59 7.51
CA LYS A 56 32.33 3.59 8.58
C LYS A 56 31.23 2.56 8.35
N ARG A 57 31.43 1.31 8.79
CA ARG A 57 30.44 0.24 8.70
C ARG A 57 29.33 0.41 9.76
N LEU A 58 28.44 1.35 9.53
CA LEU A 58 27.28 1.65 10.37
C LEU A 58 26.03 1.65 9.49
N VAL A 59 24.97 1.01 9.97
CA VAL A 59 23.66 0.97 9.31
C VAL A 59 22.59 1.21 10.36
N VAL A 60 21.58 1.99 9.98
CA VAL A 60 20.32 2.09 10.72
C VAL A 60 19.18 1.61 9.83
N LEU A 61 18.23 0.87 10.42
CA LEU A 61 17.05 0.36 9.74
C LEU A 61 15.82 0.57 10.61
N ASP A 62 14.68 0.90 10.01
CA ASP A 62 13.39 0.89 10.67
C ASP A 62 12.31 0.47 9.67
N VAL A 63 11.90 -0.80 9.73
CA VAL A 63 10.90 -1.39 8.83
C VAL A 63 9.52 -1.48 9.49
N GLY A 64 9.24 -0.66 10.51
CA GLY A 64 7.93 -0.58 11.17
C GLY A 64 7.75 -1.45 12.43
N ASP A 65 8.83 -2.10 12.88
CA ASP A 65 8.91 -2.82 14.16
C ASP A 65 9.98 -2.26 15.11
N GLY A 66 10.53 -1.09 14.78
CA GLY A 66 11.45 -0.32 15.60
C GLY A 66 12.85 -0.20 14.99
N PRO A 67 13.62 0.82 15.44
CA PRO A 67 14.93 1.08 14.89
C PRO A 67 15.92 -0.01 15.28
N ARG A 68 16.76 -0.41 14.33
CA ARG A 68 17.91 -1.28 14.52
C ARG A 68 19.17 -0.50 14.22
N PHE A 69 20.08 -0.50 15.18
CA PHE A 69 21.40 0.10 15.06
C PHE A 69 22.44 -1.00 14.86
N LEU A 70 23.06 -1.04 13.67
CA LEU A 70 23.98 -2.11 13.29
C LEU A 70 25.38 -1.54 13.09
N VAL A 71 26.31 -2.03 13.90
CA VAL A 71 27.74 -1.73 13.77
C VAL A 71 28.44 -2.95 13.20
N ASN A 72 29.24 -2.75 12.15
CA ASN A 72 29.91 -3.80 11.38
C ASN A 72 28.98 -4.94 10.90
N PRO A 73 27.82 -4.65 10.28
CA PRO A 73 26.96 -5.73 9.79
C PRO A 73 27.65 -6.52 8.67
N GLU A 74 27.48 -7.84 8.72
CA GLU A 74 28.02 -8.82 7.79
C GLU A 74 26.99 -9.93 7.55
N ILE A 75 26.66 -10.21 6.29
CA ILE A 75 25.77 -11.31 5.92
C ILE A 75 26.54 -12.62 6.07
N THR A 76 26.08 -13.47 6.98
CA THR A 76 26.70 -14.77 7.27
C THR A 76 25.99 -15.92 6.57
N ALA A 77 24.72 -15.76 6.18
CA ALA A 77 23.97 -16.72 5.39
C ALA A 77 22.97 -16.02 4.47
N ARG A 78 22.70 -16.66 3.32
CA ARG A 78 21.72 -16.23 2.32
C ARG A 78 20.86 -17.43 1.92
N SER A 79 19.57 -17.23 1.69
CA SER A 79 18.75 -18.26 1.05
C SER A 79 19.16 -18.48 -0.41
N ALA A 80 18.93 -19.70 -0.90
CA ALA A 80 19.00 -20.01 -2.33
C ALA A 80 17.84 -19.38 -3.12
N GLU A 81 16.68 -19.20 -2.47
CA GLU A 81 15.55 -18.46 -3.03
C GLU A 81 15.89 -16.97 -3.14
N THR A 82 15.58 -16.39 -4.29
CA THR A 82 15.74 -14.97 -4.61
C THR A 82 14.40 -14.33 -4.98
N GLU A 83 14.33 -13.01 -4.83
CA GLU A 83 13.18 -12.20 -5.21
C GLU A 83 13.65 -10.95 -5.96
N VAL A 84 13.02 -10.67 -7.10
CA VAL A 84 13.14 -9.42 -7.84
C VAL A 84 12.03 -8.50 -7.38
N GLN A 85 12.38 -7.31 -6.88
CA GLN A 85 11.42 -6.23 -6.68
C GLN A 85 12.10 -4.87 -6.85
N TRP A 86 11.30 -3.82 -6.88
CA TRP A 86 11.76 -2.45 -6.99
C TRP A 86 12.46 -1.96 -5.71
N GLU A 87 13.65 -1.39 -5.88
CA GLU A 87 14.45 -0.69 -4.87
C GLU A 87 14.58 0.79 -5.24
N GLY A 88 14.51 1.66 -4.23
CA GLY A 88 14.91 3.06 -4.33
C GLY A 88 15.99 3.34 -3.28
N CYS A 89 16.76 4.41 -3.47
CA CYS A 89 17.85 4.79 -2.59
C CYS A 89 17.81 6.28 -2.28
N LEU A 90 18.01 6.66 -1.01
CA LEU A 90 18.07 8.07 -0.60
C LEU A 90 19.24 8.84 -1.24
N SER A 91 20.30 8.13 -1.64
CA SER A 91 21.45 8.71 -2.36
C SER A 91 21.25 8.78 -3.88
N TRP A 92 20.12 8.33 -4.38
CA TRP A 92 19.73 8.40 -5.79
C TRP A 92 18.24 8.76 -5.90
N PRO A 93 17.85 9.98 -5.52
CA PRO A 93 16.45 10.38 -5.49
C PRO A 93 15.83 10.41 -6.89
N GLY A 94 14.55 10.08 -6.98
CA GLY A 94 13.78 10.16 -8.23
C GLY A 94 13.92 8.97 -9.17
N TYR A 95 14.66 7.92 -8.79
CA TYR A 95 14.75 6.69 -9.57
C TYR A 95 14.51 5.46 -8.69
N ILE A 96 13.95 4.43 -9.30
CA ILE A 96 13.81 3.09 -8.74
C ILE A 96 14.35 2.07 -9.73
N GLY A 97 14.75 0.90 -9.24
CA GLY A 97 15.22 -0.17 -10.12
C GLY A 97 14.87 -1.55 -9.61
N GLU A 98 14.66 -2.49 -10.53
CA GLU A 98 14.41 -3.89 -10.19
C GLU A 98 15.72 -4.56 -9.79
N VAL A 99 15.79 -5.02 -8.53
CA VAL A 99 16.99 -5.65 -7.99
C VAL A 99 16.64 -7.04 -7.47
N GLU A 100 17.39 -8.03 -7.93
CA GLU A 100 17.32 -9.40 -7.42
C GLU A 100 18.11 -9.52 -6.10
N ARG A 101 17.44 -10.00 -5.05
CA ARG A 101 18.01 -10.22 -3.71
C ARG A 101 17.71 -11.62 -3.22
N SER A 102 18.51 -12.15 -2.30
CA SER A 102 18.11 -13.36 -1.55
C SER A 102 16.86 -13.05 -0.72
N ALA A 103 15.86 -13.93 -0.77
CA ALA A 103 14.57 -13.76 -0.07
C ALA A 103 14.73 -13.66 1.46
N SER A 104 15.78 -14.29 2.01
CA SER A 104 16.16 -14.15 3.41
C SER A 104 17.67 -14.13 3.59
N VAL A 105 18.11 -13.48 4.67
CA VAL A 105 19.52 -13.39 5.07
C VAL A 105 19.66 -13.48 6.58
N THR A 106 20.80 -14.02 7.02
CA THR A 106 21.25 -13.89 8.41
C THR A 106 22.39 -12.88 8.44
N VAL A 107 22.27 -11.87 9.30
CA VAL A 107 23.27 -10.82 9.48
C VAL A 107 23.83 -10.89 10.89
N LYS A 108 25.15 -10.94 10.99
CA LYS A 108 25.90 -10.74 12.23
C LYS A 108 26.31 -9.27 12.34
N ALA A 109 26.08 -8.66 13.49
CA ALA A 109 26.49 -7.28 13.76
C ALA A 109 26.80 -7.07 15.25
N LEU A 110 27.26 -5.87 15.61
CA LEU A 110 27.21 -5.37 16.98
C LEU A 110 26.06 -4.38 17.12
N ASP A 111 25.36 -4.40 18.25
CA ASP A 111 24.35 -3.40 18.58
C ASP A 111 24.99 -2.07 19.07
N GLU A 112 24.16 -1.07 19.37
CA GLU A 112 24.61 0.21 19.92
C GLU A 112 25.34 0.09 21.27
N ALA A 113 25.14 -1.01 22.01
CA ALA A 113 25.87 -1.30 23.25
C ALA A 113 27.20 -2.03 23.00
N GLY A 114 27.50 -2.41 21.76
CA GLY A 114 28.68 -3.18 21.38
C GLY A 114 28.55 -4.68 21.61
N ARG A 115 27.33 -5.19 21.82
CA ARG A 115 27.05 -6.63 22.00
C ARG A 115 26.81 -7.27 20.65
N GLU A 116 27.28 -8.51 20.49
CA GLU A 116 27.03 -9.27 19.28
C GLU A 116 25.53 -9.62 19.15
N VAL A 117 24.98 -9.37 17.97
CA VAL A 117 23.59 -9.67 17.63
C VAL A 117 23.52 -10.39 16.28
N TRP A 118 22.54 -11.28 16.18
CA TRP A 118 22.22 -12.04 14.98
C TRP A 118 20.82 -11.68 14.55
N ILE A 119 20.67 -11.29 13.29
CA ILE A 119 19.41 -10.81 12.72
C ILE A 119 19.06 -11.73 11.58
N GLU A 120 17.95 -12.44 11.73
CA GLU A 120 17.30 -13.15 10.63
C GLU A 120 16.32 -12.18 9.98
N GLY A 121 16.57 -11.87 8.71
CA GLY A 121 15.72 -11.02 7.89
C GLY A 121 15.01 -11.82 6.81
N GLU A 122 13.75 -11.47 6.56
CA GLU A 122 12.91 -11.93 5.44
C GLU A 122 12.17 -10.74 4.84
N GLY A 123 11.68 -10.90 3.60
CA GLY A 123 10.89 -9.88 2.92
C GLY A 123 11.59 -8.52 2.90
N LEU A 124 10.87 -7.46 3.30
CA LEU A 124 11.41 -6.10 3.31
C LEU A 124 12.67 -5.96 4.20
N LEU A 125 12.73 -6.63 5.35
CA LEU A 125 13.89 -6.57 6.23
C LEU A 125 15.13 -7.22 5.59
N ALA A 126 14.98 -8.37 4.93
CA ALA A 126 16.07 -9.01 4.21
C ALA A 126 16.62 -8.12 3.09
N ARG A 127 15.72 -7.45 2.36
CA ARG A 127 16.12 -6.53 1.30
C ARG A 127 16.86 -5.32 1.85
N CYS A 128 16.31 -4.64 2.85
CA CYS A 128 16.96 -3.47 3.45
C CYS A 128 18.35 -3.83 4.01
N LEU A 129 18.48 -4.97 4.71
CA LEU A 129 19.78 -5.43 5.19
C LEU A 129 20.81 -5.62 4.05
N GLN A 130 20.40 -6.22 2.93
CA GLN A 130 21.28 -6.41 1.78
C GLN A 130 21.64 -5.08 1.10
N HIS A 131 20.66 -4.19 0.94
CA HIS A 131 20.83 -2.87 0.34
C HIS A 131 21.80 -2.00 1.14
N GLU A 132 21.60 -1.90 2.46
CA GLU A 132 22.47 -1.07 3.29
C GLU A 132 23.88 -1.65 3.44
N ILE A 133 24.02 -2.98 3.45
CA ILE A 133 25.34 -3.62 3.48
C ILE A 133 26.10 -3.42 2.17
N ASP A 134 25.41 -3.39 1.02
CA ASP A 134 26.04 -3.01 -0.25
C ASP A 134 26.62 -1.60 -0.22
N HIS A 135 25.90 -0.63 0.34
CA HIS A 135 26.43 0.73 0.55
C HIS A 135 27.72 0.73 1.37
N LEU A 136 27.85 -0.15 2.37
CA LEU A 136 29.09 -0.30 3.13
C LEU A 136 30.24 -0.89 2.31
N ASP A 137 29.95 -1.58 1.22
CA ASP A 137 30.92 -2.19 0.33
C ASP A 137 31.17 -1.35 -0.94
N GLY A 138 30.55 -0.17 -1.05
CA GLY A 138 30.70 0.75 -2.17
C GLY A 138 29.84 0.40 -3.38
N ILE A 139 28.83 -0.45 -3.18
CA ILE A 139 27.90 -0.93 -4.21
C ILE A 139 26.60 -0.16 -4.05
N LEU A 140 26.12 0.42 -5.14
CA LEU A 140 24.83 1.09 -5.23
C LEU A 140 23.81 0.15 -5.87
N PHE A 141 22.52 0.34 -5.59
CA PHE A 141 21.47 -0.53 -6.13
C PHE A 141 21.46 -0.55 -7.67
N ILE A 142 21.81 0.56 -8.32
CA ILE A 142 21.96 0.66 -9.79
C ILE A 142 23.01 -0.30 -10.36
N ASP A 143 24.01 -0.71 -9.57
CA ASP A 143 25.02 -1.67 -10.02
C ASP A 143 24.46 -3.10 -10.07
N ARG A 144 23.32 -3.31 -9.40
CA ARG A 144 22.58 -4.58 -9.36
C ARG A 144 21.28 -4.54 -10.13
N ALA A 145 20.77 -3.35 -10.45
CA ALA A 145 19.48 -3.18 -11.08
C ALA A 145 19.50 -3.73 -12.51
N THR A 146 18.52 -4.56 -12.86
CA THR A 146 18.33 -5.02 -14.25
C THR A 146 17.57 -4.00 -15.09
N THR A 147 16.71 -3.22 -14.42
CA THR A 147 15.91 -2.15 -14.99
C THR A 147 16.01 -0.94 -14.07
N ILE A 148 16.19 0.26 -14.62
CA ILE A 148 16.11 1.52 -13.86
C ILE A 148 15.03 2.37 -14.52
N SER A 149 14.10 2.88 -13.72
CA SER A 149 13.05 3.80 -14.15
C SER A 149 13.15 5.09 -13.35
N GLU A 150 12.93 6.22 -14.02
CA GLU A 150 12.52 7.42 -13.30
C GLU A 150 11.22 7.10 -12.57
N VAL A 151 11.13 7.54 -11.33
CA VAL A 151 9.83 7.66 -10.65
C VAL A 151 9.06 8.69 -11.48
N PRO A 152 7.88 8.36 -12.04
CA PRO A 152 7.17 9.26 -12.94
C PRO A 152 7.05 10.66 -12.32
N LYS A 153 7.66 11.64 -12.99
CA LYS A 153 7.39 13.04 -12.73
C LYS A 153 5.99 13.30 -13.27
N GLU A 154 5.09 13.82 -12.47
CA GLU A 154 3.76 14.18 -12.95
C GLU A 154 3.90 15.15 -14.12
N THR A 155 3.41 14.71 -15.29
CA THR A 155 3.22 15.55 -16.46
C THR A 155 1.73 15.87 -16.53
N PRO A 156 1.33 17.14 -16.72
CA PRO A 156 -0.06 17.48 -16.97
C PRO A 156 -0.38 17.12 -18.43
N GLU A 157 -1.25 16.14 -18.65
CA GLU A 157 -1.76 15.83 -19.99
C GLU A 157 -2.80 16.89 -20.40
N GLU A 158 -2.56 17.56 -21.53
CA GLU A 158 -3.52 18.44 -22.20
C GLU A 158 -4.50 17.57 -23.03
N ASP A 159 -5.80 17.85 -22.86
CA ASP A 159 -6.90 17.18 -23.53
C ASP A 159 -6.95 17.51 -25.04
N GLU A 160 -6.84 16.50 -25.91
CA GLU A 160 -7.43 16.55 -27.26
C GLU A 160 -8.39 15.36 -27.44
N PHE A 161 -9.68 15.64 -27.22
CA PHE A 161 -10.80 14.81 -27.61
C PHE A 161 -11.10 15.03 -29.11
N GLU A 162 -10.87 14.03 -29.96
CA GLU A 162 -11.57 13.94 -31.24
C GLU A 162 -12.82 13.06 -31.09
N ALA A 163 -13.97 13.67 -31.33
CA ALA A 163 -15.27 13.02 -31.35
C ALA A 163 -15.51 12.38 -32.72
N GLU A 164 -15.69 11.07 -32.77
CA GLU A 164 -16.24 10.38 -33.94
C GLU A 164 -17.76 10.54 -33.99
N GLY A 165 -18.27 11.07 -35.10
CA GLY A 165 -19.70 11.14 -35.40
C GLY A 165 -20.01 11.55 -36.83
N ALA A 166 -20.43 10.55 -37.62
CA ALA A 166 -21.36 10.60 -38.77
C ALA A 166 -20.96 11.27 -40.10
N GLU A 167 -20.90 10.40 -41.13
CA GLU A 167 -21.44 10.50 -42.50
C GLU A 167 -21.27 11.79 -43.33
N GLY A 168 -20.65 11.62 -44.51
CA GLY A 168 -20.78 12.55 -45.63
C GLY A 168 -19.80 12.25 -46.77
N GLU A 169 -20.28 11.58 -47.82
CA GLU A 169 -19.58 11.42 -49.10
C GLU A 169 -19.20 12.77 -49.72
N SER A 170 -17.97 12.88 -50.25
CA SER A 170 -17.68 13.26 -51.66
C SER A 170 -16.30 13.93 -51.83
N GLY A 171 -15.59 13.54 -52.88
CA GLY A 171 -14.84 14.48 -53.72
C GLY A 171 -13.38 14.80 -53.41
N GLN A 172 -12.48 14.16 -54.18
CA GLN A 172 -11.28 14.76 -54.82
C GLN A 172 -10.12 15.34 -53.97
N LYS A 173 -8.95 14.67 -54.09
CA LYS A 173 -7.60 15.29 -54.18
C LYS A 173 -7.35 15.76 -55.65
N PRO A 174 -6.23 16.44 -56.02
CA PRO A 174 -5.06 16.92 -55.25
C PRO A 174 -4.56 18.34 -55.65
N GLY A 175 -3.49 18.82 -55.00
CA GLY A 175 -2.54 19.82 -55.53
C GLY A 175 -1.59 20.25 -54.41
N GLU A 176 -0.41 19.63 -54.21
CA GLU A 176 0.87 19.84 -54.93
C GLU A 176 1.45 21.25 -54.88
N ALA A 177 2.79 21.26 -54.88
CA ALA A 177 3.73 22.36 -55.09
C ALA A 177 4.01 23.25 -53.86
N SER A 178 5.11 23.08 -53.12
CA SER A 178 6.54 23.22 -53.47
C SER A 178 7.07 24.59 -53.03
N GLY A 179 8.22 24.58 -52.35
CA GLY A 179 8.96 25.81 -52.06
C GLY A 179 10.21 25.55 -51.21
N GLN A 180 11.11 24.73 -51.73
CA GLN A 180 12.49 24.59 -51.24
C GLN A 180 13.31 25.87 -51.48
N GLY A 181 14.36 26.06 -50.68
CA GLY A 181 15.53 26.87 -51.03
C GLY A 181 16.07 27.64 -49.82
N ALA A 182 16.97 27.11 -48.99
CA ALA A 182 18.40 26.80 -49.23
C ALA A 182 19.36 27.91 -48.75
N GLY A 183 20.49 27.48 -48.17
CA GLY A 183 21.65 28.28 -47.75
C GLY A 183 21.93 28.09 -46.26
N ASP A 184 22.73 27.08 -45.87
CA ASP A 184 24.21 27.11 -45.72
C ASP A 184 24.69 28.12 -44.66
N GLU A 185 25.71 27.91 -43.83
CA GLU A 185 26.45 26.78 -43.28
C GLU A 185 27.32 27.43 -42.16
N VAL A 186 27.34 26.83 -40.97
CA VAL A 186 28.49 26.65 -40.04
C VAL A 186 29.54 27.77 -39.87
N SER A 187 29.67 28.30 -38.64
CA SER A 187 30.94 28.22 -37.88
C SER A 187 30.79 28.67 -36.43
N ALA A 188 31.35 27.86 -35.54
CA ALA A 188 31.39 28.02 -34.09
C ALA A 188 32.37 29.11 -33.62
N GLU A 189 32.06 29.74 -32.48
CA GLU A 189 32.91 29.83 -31.27
C GLU A 189 32.33 30.89 -30.29
N THR A 190 31.89 30.43 -29.12
CA THR A 190 31.74 31.17 -27.85
C THR A 190 33.13 31.53 -27.28
N PRO A 191 33.32 32.47 -26.31
CA PRO A 191 32.40 32.79 -25.21
C PRO A 191 32.38 34.26 -24.71
N GLU A 192 31.34 34.67 -23.98
CA GLU A 192 31.52 35.59 -22.84
C GLU A 192 30.32 35.62 -21.89
N LYS A 193 30.64 35.85 -20.61
CA LYS A 193 29.81 35.80 -19.40
C LYS A 193 28.74 36.91 -19.35
N ALA A 194 27.59 36.58 -18.77
CA ALA A 194 26.75 37.54 -18.06
C ALA A 194 26.10 36.86 -16.83
N GLU A 195 26.08 37.57 -15.71
CA GLU A 195 25.50 37.18 -14.42
C GLU A 195 23.98 37.45 -14.37
N ASP A 196 23.26 36.53 -13.70
CA ASP A 196 22.02 36.59 -12.87
C ASP A 196 20.87 37.54 -13.26
N PRO A 197 19.56 37.15 -13.23
CA PRO A 197 18.88 36.82 -11.96
C PRO A 197 17.60 35.96 -12.07
N HIS A 198 17.54 34.74 -11.52
CA HIS A 198 16.24 34.15 -11.17
C HIS A 198 16.32 33.32 -9.87
N GLY A 199 15.89 33.96 -8.78
CA GLY A 199 15.48 33.27 -7.57
C GLY A 199 14.28 32.37 -7.88
N ALA A 200 14.50 31.06 -7.82
CA ALA A 200 13.44 30.08 -7.99
C ALA A 200 12.56 30.07 -6.72
N GLN A 201 11.35 30.63 -6.86
CA GLN A 201 10.22 30.38 -5.99
C GLN A 201 9.81 28.90 -6.13
N GLY A 202 9.39 28.29 -5.02
CA GLY A 202 8.98 26.88 -4.96
C GLY A 202 7.72 26.58 -5.79
N PRO A 203 7.34 25.30 -5.92
CA PRO A 203 6.34 24.85 -6.88
C PRO A 203 4.96 25.44 -6.55
N GLU A 204 4.36 26.10 -7.53
CA GLU A 204 3.02 26.68 -7.44
C GLU A 204 1.97 25.57 -7.32
N ALA A 205 1.10 25.68 -6.32
CA ALA A 205 -0.01 24.75 -6.08
C ALA A 205 -1.02 24.78 -7.24
N SER A 206 -1.47 23.62 -7.72
CA SER A 206 -2.45 23.47 -8.80
C SER A 206 -3.69 24.35 -8.57
N GLU A 207 -4.12 25.10 -9.58
CA GLU A 207 -5.25 26.05 -9.51
C GLU A 207 -6.60 25.40 -9.15
N SER A 208 -6.73 24.08 -9.27
CA SER A 208 -8.00 23.32 -9.16
C SER A 208 -8.58 23.17 -7.75
N GLN A 209 -7.85 23.51 -6.68
CA GLN A 209 -8.31 23.37 -5.27
C GLN A 209 -8.18 24.67 -4.48
N ARG A 210 -8.37 25.80 -5.16
CA ARG A 210 -8.49 27.13 -4.56
C ARG A 210 -9.95 27.57 -4.56
N ASP A 211 -10.32 28.36 -3.57
CA ASP A 211 -11.62 29.02 -3.59
C ASP A 211 -11.66 30.12 -4.67
N ARG A 212 -12.82 30.74 -4.87
CA ARG A 212 -13.15 31.81 -5.83
C ARG A 212 -12.34 33.07 -5.57
N GLU A 213 -11.67 33.15 -4.41
CA GLU A 213 -10.80 34.24 -3.98
C GLU A 213 -9.32 33.83 -4.08
N GLY A 214 -9.01 32.65 -4.65
CA GLY A 214 -7.67 32.14 -4.87
C GLY A 214 -7.01 31.52 -3.62
N ARG A 215 -7.74 31.36 -2.51
CA ARG A 215 -7.20 30.80 -1.26
C ARG A 215 -7.25 29.27 -1.29
N PRO A 216 -6.24 28.57 -0.74
CA PRO A 216 -6.30 27.11 -0.63
C PRO A 216 -7.52 26.67 0.20
N LEU A 217 -8.25 25.67 -0.29
CA LEU A 217 -9.33 25.03 0.47
C LEU A 217 -8.78 24.41 1.76
N THR A 218 -9.55 24.47 2.84
CA THR A 218 -9.18 23.89 4.14
C THR A 218 -9.96 22.62 4.46
N ALA A 219 -9.32 21.64 5.07
CA ALA A 219 -9.97 20.38 5.42
C ALA A 219 -9.63 19.89 6.83
N VAL A 220 -10.58 19.17 7.43
CA VAL A 220 -10.31 18.19 8.50
C VAL A 220 -10.43 16.79 7.90
N PHE A 221 -9.38 15.99 8.03
CA PHE A 221 -9.37 14.62 7.54
C PHE A 221 -9.67 13.64 8.68
N MET A 222 -10.60 12.70 8.48
CA MET A 222 -10.95 11.67 9.45
C MET A 222 -10.72 10.28 8.88
N GLY A 223 -9.76 9.54 9.42
CA GLY A 223 -9.45 8.20 8.93
C GLY A 223 -8.51 7.44 9.86
N SER A 224 -8.33 6.14 9.64
CA SER A 224 -7.45 5.32 10.49
C SER A 224 -6.61 4.28 9.75
N PRO A 225 -7.17 3.39 8.92
CA PRO A 225 -6.41 2.29 8.31
C PRO A 225 -5.58 2.76 7.10
N GLU A 226 -4.75 1.85 6.58
CA GLU A 226 -3.92 2.04 5.38
C GLU A 226 -4.74 2.57 4.19
N PHE A 227 -5.97 2.07 4.02
CA PHE A 227 -6.92 2.49 2.97
C PHE A 227 -7.17 4.00 2.93
N ALA A 228 -7.07 4.69 4.07
CA ALA A 228 -7.31 6.12 4.16
C ALA A 228 -6.08 6.98 3.81
N VAL A 229 -4.87 6.42 3.86
CA VAL A 229 -3.62 7.16 3.67
C VAL A 229 -3.53 7.80 2.28
N PRO A 230 -3.84 7.11 1.17
CA PRO A 230 -3.79 7.73 -0.16
C PRO A 230 -4.71 8.95 -0.30
N SER A 231 -5.86 8.95 0.37
CA SER A 231 -6.78 10.10 0.35
C SER A 231 -6.21 11.30 1.10
N LEU A 232 -5.56 11.10 2.25
CA LEU A 232 -4.89 12.17 2.99
C LEU A 232 -3.74 12.78 2.17
N GLU A 233 -2.89 11.94 1.60
CA GLU A 233 -1.75 12.36 0.79
C GLU A 233 -2.20 13.11 -0.47
N ALA A 234 -3.25 12.63 -1.15
CA ALA A 234 -3.83 13.28 -2.32
C ALA A 234 -4.37 14.68 -2.01
N LEU A 235 -5.03 14.88 -0.87
CA LEU A 235 -5.50 16.20 -0.43
C LEU A 235 -4.34 17.19 -0.30
N VAL A 236 -3.29 16.81 0.42
CA VAL A 236 -2.12 17.67 0.64
C VAL A 236 -1.42 17.96 -0.68
N LYS A 237 -1.23 16.94 -1.51
CA LYS A 237 -0.60 17.06 -2.83
C LYS A 237 -1.35 18.01 -3.76
N ALA A 238 -2.69 17.96 -3.73
CA ALA A 238 -3.54 18.86 -4.50
C ALA A 238 -3.61 20.29 -3.94
N GLY A 239 -2.84 20.62 -2.90
CA GLY A 239 -2.79 21.94 -2.30
C GLY A 239 -3.91 22.23 -1.30
N VAL A 240 -4.73 21.24 -0.93
CA VAL A 240 -5.72 21.39 0.15
C VAL A 240 -4.99 21.50 1.48
N LYS A 241 -5.28 22.55 2.24
CA LYS A 241 -4.71 22.78 3.57
C LYS A 241 -5.45 21.94 4.61
N VAL A 242 -4.98 20.70 4.80
CA VAL A 242 -5.47 19.82 5.87
C VAL A 242 -4.97 20.36 7.22
N ARG A 243 -5.87 20.92 8.03
CA ARG A 243 -5.52 21.63 9.28
C ARG A 243 -5.51 20.72 10.51
N LEU A 244 -6.22 19.59 10.43
CA LEU A 244 -6.35 18.62 11.51
C LEU A 244 -6.63 17.25 10.90
N VAL A 245 -5.94 16.23 11.42
CA VAL A 245 -6.27 14.82 11.19
C VAL A 245 -6.90 14.26 12.45
N VAL A 246 -8.08 13.67 12.33
CA VAL A 246 -8.77 12.93 13.40
C VAL A 246 -8.66 11.45 13.12
N THR A 247 -8.15 10.69 14.09
CA THR A 247 -7.93 9.26 13.94
C THR A 247 -8.28 8.51 15.22
N GLN A 248 -8.46 7.20 15.14
CA GLN A 248 -8.60 6.37 16.32
C GLN A 248 -7.31 6.36 17.16
N PRO A 249 -7.43 6.15 18.48
CA PRO A 249 -6.28 6.01 19.36
C PRO A 249 -5.44 4.79 18.99
N ASP A 250 -4.17 4.86 19.37
CA ASP A 250 -3.20 3.79 19.21
C ASP A 250 -3.70 2.53 19.92
N ARG A 251 -3.99 1.46 19.16
CA ARG A 251 -4.46 0.20 19.74
C ARG A 251 -3.29 -0.79 19.88
N PRO A 252 -3.29 -1.62 20.93
CA PRO A 252 -2.28 -2.66 21.09
C PRO A 252 -2.35 -3.65 19.93
N TYR A 253 -1.23 -3.85 19.24
CA TYR A 253 -1.14 -4.72 18.07
C TYR A 253 -0.18 -5.90 18.31
N GLY A 254 -0.51 -7.07 17.75
CA GLY A 254 0.31 -8.28 17.83
C GLY A 254 0.38 -8.91 19.24
N ARG A 255 1.14 -10.01 19.35
CA ARG A 255 1.25 -10.81 20.60
C ARG A 255 1.83 -10.03 21.78
N LYS A 256 2.66 -9.01 21.53
CA LYS A 256 3.31 -8.18 22.56
C LYS A 256 2.43 -7.02 23.06
N ARG A 257 1.26 -6.78 22.45
CA ARG A 257 0.30 -5.71 22.81
C ARG A 257 0.93 -4.32 22.94
N ILE A 258 1.93 -4.01 22.10
CA ILE A 258 2.52 -2.66 22.07
C ILE A 258 1.55 -1.76 21.29
N PRO A 259 1.12 -0.62 21.85
CA PRO A 259 0.31 0.36 21.11
C PRO A 259 1.08 0.79 19.86
N LYS A 260 0.47 0.64 18.69
CA LYS A 260 0.99 1.16 17.43
C LYS A 260 0.13 2.33 16.97
N PRO A 261 0.73 3.41 16.43
CA PRO A 261 -0.03 4.46 15.78
C PRO A 261 -0.83 3.88 14.62
N THR A 262 -1.97 4.50 14.33
CA THR A 262 -2.73 4.19 13.12
C THR A 262 -1.93 4.62 11.88
N PRO A 263 -2.08 3.93 10.73
CA PRO A 263 -1.45 4.35 9.47
C PRO A 263 -1.68 5.84 9.14
N VAL A 264 -2.91 6.33 9.33
CA VAL A 264 -3.26 7.75 9.13
C VAL A 264 -2.54 8.67 10.12
N LYS A 265 -2.38 8.30 11.40
CA LYS A 265 -1.60 9.09 12.37
C LYS A 265 -0.15 9.23 11.91
N SER A 266 0.48 8.12 11.53
CA SER A 266 1.86 8.13 11.06
C SER A 266 2.03 8.95 9.77
N ALA A 267 1.08 8.88 8.84
CA ALA A 267 1.09 9.72 7.64
C ALA A 267 0.93 11.21 7.97
N ALA A 268 -0.01 11.55 8.85
CA ALA A 268 -0.24 12.94 9.27
C ALA A 268 0.97 13.55 9.98
N GLU A 269 1.62 12.80 10.87
CA GLU A 269 2.84 13.22 11.56
C GLU A 269 3.98 13.50 10.56
N LYS A 270 4.16 12.63 9.54
CA LYS A 270 5.14 12.85 8.45
C LYS A 270 4.83 14.10 7.62
N LEU A 271 3.55 14.40 7.41
CA LEU A 271 3.09 15.58 6.68
C LEU A 271 3.08 16.86 7.55
N GLY A 272 3.46 16.77 8.83
CA GLY A 272 3.46 17.91 9.76
C GLY A 272 2.05 18.40 10.13
N ILE A 273 1.04 17.55 10.00
CA ILE A 273 -0.37 17.89 10.26
C ILE A 273 -0.70 17.56 11.73
N PRO A 274 -1.34 18.48 12.48
CA PRO A 274 -1.82 18.18 13.83
C PRO A 274 -2.75 16.97 13.85
N VAL A 275 -2.57 16.08 14.85
CA VAL A 275 -3.38 14.87 15.01
C VAL A 275 -4.19 14.92 16.30
N LEU A 276 -5.50 14.68 16.19
CA LEU A 276 -6.41 14.43 17.31
C LEU A 276 -6.78 12.94 17.35
N CYS A 277 -6.28 12.24 18.37
CA CYS A 277 -6.69 10.87 18.64
C CYS A 277 -8.01 10.88 19.42
N CYS A 278 -9.07 10.36 18.82
CA CYS A 278 -10.43 10.44 19.36
C CYS A 278 -10.96 9.05 19.74
N GLU A 279 -11.21 8.83 21.03
CA GLU A 279 -11.92 7.62 21.52
C GLU A 279 -13.42 7.66 21.19
N ASN A 280 -14.03 8.84 21.24
CA ASN A 280 -15.47 9.02 21.06
C ASN A 280 -15.79 10.39 20.45
N LEU A 281 -16.26 10.40 19.20
CA LEU A 281 -16.60 11.64 18.50
C LEU A 281 -17.87 12.34 19.03
N LYS A 282 -18.61 11.71 19.95
CA LYS A 282 -19.75 12.33 20.64
C LYS A 282 -19.34 13.28 21.78
N ASP A 283 -18.07 13.27 22.17
CA ASP A 283 -17.56 14.20 23.19
C ASP A 283 -17.60 15.65 22.66
N GLU A 284 -18.35 16.52 23.33
CA GLU A 284 -18.52 17.92 22.95
C GLU A 284 -17.17 18.66 22.86
N ASN A 285 -16.22 18.35 23.75
CA ASN A 285 -14.89 18.97 23.70
C ASN A 285 -14.09 18.56 22.45
N VAL A 286 -14.32 17.36 21.92
CA VAL A 286 -13.74 16.93 20.64
C VAL A 286 -14.41 17.66 19.47
N GLN A 287 -15.73 17.80 19.53
CA GLN A 287 -16.50 18.52 18.50
C GLN A 287 -16.12 19.99 18.45
N ASP A 288 -15.94 20.64 19.60
CA ASP A 288 -15.51 22.03 19.70
C ASP A 288 -14.12 22.25 19.10
N GLN A 289 -13.18 21.33 19.33
CA GLN A 289 -11.85 21.37 18.71
C GLN A 289 -11.93 21.28 17.18
N ILE A 290 -12.81 20.43 16.64
CA ILE A 290 -13.02 20.30 15.20
C ILE A 290 -13.71 21.57 14.65
N ALA A 291 -14.72 22.09 15.35
CA ALA A 291 -15.46 23.28 14.96
C ALA A 291 -14.57 24.53 14.95
N ALA A 292 -13.64 24.65 15.90
CA ALA A 292 -12.68 25.75 15.98
C ALA A 292 -11.73 25.83 14.77
N ILE A 293 -11.57 24.74 14.00
CA ILE A 293 -10.80 24.74 12.75
C ILE A 293 -11.51 25.56 11.66
N ALA A 294 -12.85 25.59 11.70
CA ALA A 294 -13.74 26.17 10.68
C ALA A 294 -13.36 25.72 9.25
N PRO A 295 -13.35 24.41 8.96
CA PRO A 295 -12.89 23.89 7.68
C PRO A 295 -13.89 24.12 6.55
N ASP A 296 -13.39 24.18 5.32
CA ASP A 296 -14.22 24.15 4.11
C ASP A 296 -14.86 22.76 3.91
N PHE A 297 -14.08 21.71 4.18
CA PHE A 297 -14.51 20.32 4.08
C PHE A 297 -14.16 19.48 5.31
N ILE A 298 -15.01 18.50 5.61
CA ILE A 298 -14.61 17.34 6.41
C ILE A 298 -14.59 16.14 5.47
N THR A 299 -13.48 15.42 5.40
CA THR A 299 -13.34 14.24 4.56
C THR A 299 -13.15 13.01 5.43
N VAL A 300 -14.05 12.03 5.30
CA VAL A 300 -14.08 10.81 6.09
C VAL A 300 -13.69 9.64 5.20
N VAL A 301 -12.69 8.86 5.62
CA VAL A 301 -12.24 7.67 4.90
C VAL A 301 -11.91 6.59 5.93
N ALA A 302 -12.77 5.57 6.00
CA ALA A 302 -12.59 4.42 6.90
C ALA A 302 -12.25 4.79 8.37
N PHE A 303 -12.90 5.82 8.93
CA PHE A 303 -12.64 6.29 10.31
C PHE A 303 -13.05 5.28 11.39
N GLY A 304 -14.06 4.44 11.12
CA GLY A 304 -14.48 3.35 12.02
C GLY A 304 -15.31 3.78 13.24
N GLN A 305 -15.71 5.06 13.33
CA GLN A 305 -16.72 5.54 14.28
C GLN A 305 -17.87 6.21 13.54
N LYS A 306 -19.06 6.21 14.17
CA LYS A 306 -20.21 6.98 13.68
C LYS A 306 -19.93 8.48 13.88
N VAL A 307 -20.02 9.26 12.81
CA VAL A 307 -19.88 10.72 12.86
C VAL A 307 -21.22 11.34 13.28
N PRO A 308 -21.29 12.09 14.39
CA PRO A 308 -22.52 12.76 14.82
C PRO A 308 -22.93 13.89 13.88
N GLN A 309 -24.23 14.19 13.81
CA GLN A 309 -24.76 15.27 12.97
C GLN A 309 -24.10 16.62 13.28
N ALA A 310 -23.84 16.91 14.55
CA ALA A 310 -23.14 18.11 15.00
C ALA A 310 -21.76 18.28 14.36
N VAL A 311 -21.08 17.20 13.96
CA VAL A 311 -19.80 17.25 13.23
C VAL A 311 -20.02 17.33 11.72
N ILE A 312 -21.03 16.63 11.20
CA ILE A 312 -21.40 16.63 9.78
C ILE A 312 -21.73 18.05 9.30
N ASP A 313 -22.31 18.87 10.18
CA ASP A 313 -22.76 20.24 9.87
C ASP A 313 -21.67 21.32 10.05
N ILE A 314 -20.48 20.98 10.56
CA ILE A 314 -19.37 21.92 10.77
C ILE A 314 -18.81 22.53 9.47
N PRO A 315 -18.47 21.76 8.42
CA PRO A 315 -17.76 22.29 7.28
C PRO A 315 -18.61 23.25 6.45
N ARG A 316 -17.98 24.26 5.88
CA ARG A 316 -18.66 25.26 5.03
C ARG A 316 -19.35 24.64 3.80
N TYR A 317 -18.71 23.66 3.14
CA TYR A 317 -19.24 23.07 1.92
C TYR A 317 -19.85 21.69 2.14
N ALA A 318 -19.09 20.73 2.66
CA ALA A 318 -19.58 19.37 2.85
C ALA A 318 -18.72 18.54 3.80
N CYS A 319 -19.39 17.59 4.46
CA CYS A 319 -18.77 16.40 5.02
C CYS A 319 -18.91 15.26 4.00
N LEU A 320 -17.81 14.80 3.41
CA LEU A 320 -17.78 13.77 2.37
C LEU A 320 -17.18 12.47 2.91
N ASN A 321 -17.70 11.33 2.48
CA ASN A 321 -17.15 10.01 2.82
C ASN A 321 -16.81 9.20 1.57
N VAL A 322 -15.62 8.60 1.56
CA VAL A 322 -15.18 7.67 0.52
C VAL A 322 -15.49 6.24 0.96
N HIS A 323 -16.36 5.57 0.20
CA HIS A 323 -16.82 4.21 0.51
C HIS A 323 -16.43 3.23 -0.60
N PRO A 324 -15.67 2.15 -0.32
CA PRO A 324 -15.17 1.22 -1.34
C PRO A 324 -16.21 0.16 -1.74
N SER A 325 -17.38 0.62 -2.17
CA SER A 325 -18.34 -0.16 -2.94
C SER A 325 -19.18 0.72 -3.86
N LEU A 326 -19.93 0.08 -4.75
CA LEU A 326 -21.03 0.70 -5.49
C LEU A 326 -22.28 0.76 -4.58
N LEU A 327 -22.41 1.83 -3.80
CA LEU A 327 -23.58 2.10 -2.96
C LEU A 327 -24.85 2.18 -3.83
N PRO A 328 -26.01 1.69 -3.33
CA PRO A 328 -26.31 1.31 -1.94
C PRO A 328 -25.91 -0.12 -1.54
N LYS A 329 -25.26 -0.89 -2.42
CA LYS A 329 -24.75 -2.23 -2.04
C LYS A 329 -23.57 -2.10 -1.09
N TYR A 330 -23.46 -3.05 -0.16
CA TYR A 330 -22.34 -3.20 0.76
C TYR A 330 -22.10 -2.01 1.72
N ARG A 331 -23.17 -1.39 2.25
CA ARG A 331 -23.05 -0.44 3.37
C ARG A 331 -22.41 -1.08 4.59
N GLY A 332 -21.58 -0.34 5.34
CA GLY A 332 -20.90 -0.80 6.54
C GLY A 332 -19.42 -1.11 6.35
N GLY A 333 -18.78 -1.73 7.34
CA GLY A 333 -17.33 -1.68 7.49
C GLY A 333 -16.47 -2.67 6.70
N ASN A 334 -17.04 -3.64 5.95
CA ASN A 334 -16.23 -4.65 5.23
C ASN A 334 -16.63 -4.85 3.75
N PRO A 335 -16.85 -3.77 2.97
CA PRO A 335 -17.43 -3.87 1.63
C PRO A 335 -16.58 -4.68 0.65
N VAL A 336 -15.27 -4.42 0.59
CA VAL A 336 -14.33 -5.05 -0.35
C VAL A 336 -14.31 -6.57 -0.17
N SER A 337 -14.08 -7.03 1.06
CA SER A 337 -14.07 -8.47 1.37
C SER A 337 -15.41 -9.11 1.04
N ARG A 338 -16.54 -8.47 1.38
CA ARG A 338 -17.88 -9.01 1.11
C ARG A 338 -18.22 -9.09 -0.38
N ALA A 339 -17.80 -8.12 -1.18
CA ALA A 339 -17.96 -8.18 -2.64
C ALA A 339 -17.22 -9.39 -3.23
N ILE A 340 -15.96 -9.60 -2.83
CA ILE A 340 -15.17 -10.75 -3.26
C ILE A 340 -15.81 -12.08 -2.81
N LEU A 341 -16.18 -12.19 -1.53
CA LEU A 341 -16.77 -13.41 -0.95
C LEU A 341 -18.07 -13.80 -1.65
N ASN A 342 -18.88 -12.80 -2.05
CA ASN A 342 -20.12 -13.01 -2.79
C ASN A 342 -19.90 -13.31 -4.27
N GLY A 343 -18.65 -13.29 -4.75
CA GLY A 343 -18.31 -13.57 -6.14
C GLY A 343 -18.68 -12.45 -7.11
N GLU A 344 -18.77 -11.21 -6.62
CA GLU A 344 -18.93 -10.06 -7.49
C GLU A 344 -17.77 -9.98 -8.49
N ARG A 345 -18.09 -9.63 -9.73
CA ARG A 345 -17.11 -9.36 -10.79
C ARG A 345 -16.82 -7.89 -10.97
N ILE A 346 -17.70 -7.03 -10.47
CA ILE A 346 -17.63 -5.59 -10.56
C ILE A 346 -17.83 -5.03 -9.15
N THR A 347 -16.99 -4.09 -8.78
CA THR A 347 -17.12 -3.28 -7.57
C THR A 347 -16.82 -1.83 -7.95
N GLY A 348 -16.55 -0.97 -6.97
CA GLY A 348 -16.19 0.39 -7.23
C GLY A 348 -16.00 1.20 -5.97
N VAL A 349 -15.93 2.51 -6.15
CA VAL A 349 -15.91 3.48 -5.07
C VAL A 349 -17.09 4.43 -5.23
N SER A 350 -17.70 4.81 -4.11
CA SER A 350 -18.69 5.87 -4.03
C SER A 350 -18.16 6.97 -3.12
N VAL A 351 -18.23 8.22 -3.57
CA VAL A 351 -18.09 9.38 -2.69
C VAL A 351 -19.49 9.88 -2.37
N ILE A 352 -19.82 9.95 -1.09
CA ILE A 352 -21.15 10.35 -0.62
C ILE A 352 -21.07 11.59 0.26
N TYR A 353 -22.15 12.37 0.30
CA TYR A 353 -22.36 13.30 1.40
C TYR A 353 -22.66 12.48 2.65
N LEU A 354 -21.92 12.72 3.73
CA LEU A 354 -22.14 11.97 4.95
C LEU A 354 -23.49 12.34 5.56
N SER A 355 -24.19 11.34 6.08
CA SER A 355 -25.44 11.51 6.83
C SER A 355 -25.33 10.76 8.15
N GLU A 356 -26.20 11.06 9.10
CA GLU A 356 -26.23 10.33 10.38
C GLU A 356 -26.49 8.83 10.22
N LYS A 357 -27.16 8.43 9.13
CA LYS A 357 -27.41 7.02 8.80
C LYS A 357 -26.19 6.45 8.08
N LEU A 358 -25.68 5.34 8.61
CA LEU A 358 -24.47 4.66 8.12
C LEU A 358 -24.50 4.41 6.61
N ASP A 359 -23.57 5.04 5.91
CA ASP A 359 -23.32 4.94 4.46
C ASP A 359 -24.57 5.13 3.57
N ALA A 360 -25.53 5.92 4.05
CA ALA A 360 -26.83 6.10 3.40
C ALA A 360 -27.08 7.52 2.88
N GLY A 361 -26.09 8.40 2.96
CA GLY A 361 -26.20 9.75 2.41
C GLY A 361 -26.12 9.75 0.87
N ASP A 362 -26.50 10.87 0.27
CA ASP A 362 -26.61 10.99 -1.19
C ASP A 362 -25.25 10.74 -1.86
N ILE A 363 -25.27 10.03 -2.98
CA ILE A 363 -24.09 9.78 -3.79
C ILE A 363 -23.74 11.08 -4.53
N CYS A 364 -22.49 11.49 -4.40
CA CYS A 364 -21.89 12.59 -5.15
C CYS A 364 -21.26 12.08 -6.45
N LEU A 365 -20.41 11.05 -6.35
CA LEU A 365 -19.73 10.40 -7.46
C LEU A 365 -19.64 8.90 -7.22
N GLN A 366 -19.65 8.12 -8.30
CA GLN A 366 -19.48 6.68 -8.24
C GLN A 366 -18.74 6.20 -9.49
N ARG A 367 -17.76 5.30 -9.32
CA ARG A 367 -17.03 4.65 -10.42
C ARG A 367 -16.94 3.17 -10.18
N GLU A 368 -17.15 2.41 -11.24
CA GLU A 368 -17.01 0.97 -11.23
C GLU A 368 -15.64 0.51 -11.71
N THR A 369 -15.28 -0.71 -11.31
CA THR A 369 -14.13 -1.43 -11.81
C THR A 369 -14.38 -2.93 -11.72
N GLU A 370 -13.78 -3.66 -12.64
CA GLU A 370 -13.72 -5.12 -12.55
C GLU A 370 -12.88 -5.56 -11.35
N ILE A 371 -13.26 -6.69 -10.76
CA ILE A 371 -12.48 -7.45 -9.79
C ILE A 371 -11.74 -8.53 -10.57
N GLY A 372 -10.41 -8.52 -10.50
CA GLY A 372 -9.58 -9.51 -11.17
C GLY A 372 -9.91 -10.94 -10.69
N PRO A 373 -9.79 -11.96 -11.56
CA PRO A 373 -10.19 -13.33 -11.21
C PRO A 373 -9.42 -13.89 -10.01
N ASP A 374 -8.12 -13.60 -9.94
CA ASP A 374 -7.22 -14.02 -8.84
C ASP A 374 -6.97 -12.87 -7.82
N GLU A 375 -7.59 -11.70 -8.01
CA GLU A 375 -7.33 -10.51 -7.19
C GLU A 375 -7.80 -10.75 -5.75
N THR A 376 -6.88 -10.49 -4.82
CA THR A 376 -7.10 -10.63 -3.39
C THR A 376 -7.72 -9.38 -2.78
N TYR A 377 -8.27 -9.52 -1.57
CA TYR A 377 -8.80 -8.40 -0.79
C TYR A 377 -7.75 -7.30 -0.61
N GLY A 378 -6.52 -7.64 -0.24
CA GLY A 378 -5.46 -6.63 -0.03
C GLY A 378 -5.09 -5.87 -1.31
N GLU A 379 -5.01 -6.56 -2.45
CA GLU A 379 -4.71 -5.93 -3.75
C GLU A 379 -5.86 -5.01 -4.19
N LEU A 380 -7.10 -5.51 -4.11
CA LEU A 380 -8.29 -4.74 -4.47
C LEU A 380 -8.49 -3.53 -3.55
N GLU A 381 -8.30 -3.71 -2.24
CA GLU A 381 -8.42 -2.63 -1.25
C GLU A 381 -7.44 -1.50 -1.56
N MET A 382 -6.18 -1.81 -1.84
CA MET A 382 -5.17 -0.81 -2.20
C MET A 382 -5.53 -0.07 -3.49
N ARG A 383 -5.97 -0.80 -4.52
CA ARG A 383 -6.38 -0.21 -5.80
C ARG A 383 -7.59 0.72 -5.65
N LEU A 384 -8.59 0.30 -4.86
CA LEU A 384 -9.76 1.13 -4.54
C LEU A 384 -9.40 2.34 -3.68
N ALA A 385 -8.37 2.26 -2.84
CA ALA A 385 -7.89 3.40 -2.04
C ALA A 385 -7.37 4.54 -2.93
N TYR A 386 -6.54 4.22 -3.91
CA TYR A 386 -6.04 5.21 -4.88
C TYR A 386 -7.14 5.77 -5.77
N MET A 387 -8.05 4.90 -6.26
CA MET A 387 -9.23 5.35 -7.01
C MET A 387 -10.09 6.31 -6.19
N GLY A 388 -10.34 5.97 -4.92
CA GLY A 388 -11.14 6.78 -4.01
C GLY A 388 -10.48 8.12 -3.66
N ALA A 389 -9.15 8.16 -3.55
CA ALA A 389 -8.41 9.39 -3.32
C ALA A 389 -8.61 10.40 -4.47
N GLY A 390 -8.50 9.95 -5.72
CA GLY A 390 -8.76 10.80 -6.88
C GLY A 390 -10.22 11.26 -6.95
N MET A 391 -11.16 10.33 -6.73
CA MET A 391 -12.59 10.67 -6.70
C MET A 391 -12.98 11.65 -5.60
N LEU A 392 -12.29 11.62 -4.45
CA LEU A 392 -12.53 12.57 -3.36
C LEU A 392 -12.21 14.00 -3.80
N LEU A 393 -11.07 14.22 -4.46
CA LEU A 393 -10.66 15.54 -4.97
C LEU A 393 -11.63 16.06 -6.02
N GLU A 394 -12.08 15.19 -6.92
CA GLU A 394 -13.08 15.53 -7.94
C GLU A 394 -14.43 15.89 -7.31
N ALA A 395 -14.88 15.13 -6.32
CA ALA A 395 -16.09 15.43 -5.58
C ALA A 395 -15.98 16.78 -4.86
N MET A 396 -14.84 17.05 -4.21
CA MET A 396 -14.59 18.34 -3.56
C MET A 396 -14.63 19.51 -4.55
N ALA A 397 -13.99 19.36 -5.72
CA ALA A 397 -14.01 20.36 -6.79
C ALA A 397 -15.44 20.60 -7.30
N ALA A 398 -16.22 19.54 -7.54
CA ALA A 398 -17.60 19.66 -7.99
C ALA A 398 -18.50 20.32 -6.94
N VAL A 399 -18.32 19.97 -5.66
CA VAL A 399 -19.08 20.55 -4.54
C VAL A 399 -18.77 22.04 -4.42
N TYR A 400 -17.49 22.38 -4.43
CA TYR A 400 -17.01 23.75 -4.33
C TYR A 400 -17.46 24.61 -5.53
N GLY A 401 -17.33 24.06 -6.73
CA GLY A 401 -17.75 24.69 -7.99
C GLY A 401 -19.26 24.83 -8.15
N GLY A 402 -20.05 24.10 -7.35
CA GLY A 402 -21.51 24.11 -7.40
C GLY A 402 -22.12 23.23 -8.49
N SER A 403 -21.35 22.31 -9.07
CA SER A 403 -21.79 21.34 -10.08
C SER A 403 -22.06 19.94 -9.53
N ALA A 404 -21.73 19.67 -8.27
CA ALA A 404 -21.92 18.35 -7.65
C ALA A 404 -23.39 17.94 -7.59
N GLN A 405 -23.63 16.69 -7.95
CA GLN A 405 -24.95 16.07 -7.87
C GLN A 405 -25.19 15.51 -6.46
N ARG A 406 -26.46 15.46 -6.06
CA ARG A 406 -26.93 14.70 -4.89
C ARG A 406 -27.89 13.64 -5.39
N ILE A 407 -27.41 12.40 -5.50
CA ILE A 407 -28.20 11.27 -5.98
C ILE A 407 -28.68 10.46 -4.76
N PRO A 408 -29.98 10.51 -4.41
CA PRO A 408 -30.50 9.76 -3.27
C PRO A 408 -30.35 8.25 -3.47
N GLN A 409 -29.93 7.56 -2.41
CA GLN A 409 -29.80 6.11 -2.45
C GLN A 409 -31.15 5.40 -2.29
N ASN A 410 -31.41 4.37 -3.10
CA ASN A 410 -32.58 3.51 -2.94
C ASN A 410 -32.36 2.46 -1.83
N ASP A 411 -33.01 2.66 -0.68
CA ASP A 411 -32.91 1.77 0.47
C ASP A 411 -33.42 0.33 0.21
N SER A 412 -34.33 0.12 -0.74
CA SER A 412 -34.91 -1.20 -1.01
C SER A 412 -33.92 -2.20 -1.63
N VAL A 413 -32.85 -1.69 -2.27
CA VAL A 413 -31.79 -2.50 -2.88
C VAL A 413 -30.48 -2.43 -2.10
N ALA A 414 -30.49 -1.78 -0.92
CA ALA A 414 -29.32 -1.66 -0.07
C ALA A 414 -28.94 -3.00 0.56
N SER A 415 -27.65 -3.31 0.60
CA SER A 415 -27.11 -4.51 1.28
C SER A 415 -26.07 -4.12 2.32
N ARG A 416 -25.84 -4.98 3.33
CA ARG A 416 -24.90 -4.71 4.42
C ARG A 416 -23.64 -5.56 4.34
N ALA A 417 -22.49 -4.91 4.40
CA ALA A 417 -21.19 -5.52 4.53
C ALA A 417 -20.84 -5.79 6.01
N ARG A 418 -21.44 -6.86 6.55
CA ARG A 418 -21.22 -7.26 7.96
C ARG A 418 -19.79 -7.74 8.21
N HIS A 419 -19.31 -7.57 9.44
CA HIS A 419 -18.06 -8.17 9.91
C HIS A 419 -18.05 -9.70 9.72
N LEU A 420 -16.87 -10.27 9.54
CA LEU A 420 -16.68 -11.71 9.49
C LEU A 420 -17.12 -12.34 10.81
N ARG A 421 -17.94 -13.39 10.77
CA ARG A 421 -18.33 -14.14 11.97
C ARG A 421 -17.27 -15.21 12.27
N PRO A 422 -17.07 -15.60 13.54
CA PRO A 422 -16.18 -16.72 13.87
C PRO A 422 -16.51 -17.97 13.05
N GLY A 423 -15.49 -18.57 12.43
CA GLY A 423 -15.64 -19.76 11.58
C GLY A 423 -16.02 -19.49 10.12
N GLU A 424 -16.39 -18.26 9.75
CA GLU A 424 -16.57 -17.90 8.33
C GLU A 424 -15.24 -17.89 7.56
N ASP A 425 -14.10 -17.91 8.25
CA ASP A 425 -12.76 -18.08 7.68
C ASP A 425 -12.42 -19.53 7.32
N GLN A 426 -13.22 -20.50 7.76
CA GLN A 426 -12.93 -21.92 7.54
C GLN A 426 -13.23 -22.35 6.09
N ILE A 427 -12.25 -22.97 5.44
CA ILE A 427 -12.41 -23.58 4.12
C ILE A 427 -13.21 -24.87 4.25
N GLU A 428 -14.36 -24.88 3.58
CA GLU A 428 -15.20 -26.07 3.39
C GLU A 428 -14.93 -26.63 1.99
N TRP A 429 -14.07 -27.63 1.88
CA TRP A 429 -13.68 -28.22 0.59
C TRP A 429 -14.85 -28.88 -0.16
N GLY A 430 -15.92 -29.26 0.54
CA GLY A 430 -17.17 -29.74 -0.04
C GLY A 430 -17.99 -28.68 -0.78
N LYS A 431 -17.52 -27.43 -0.87
CA LYS A 431 -18.11 -26.38 -1.72
C LYS A 431 -17.50 -26.41 -3.13
N PRO A 432 -18.16 -25.78 -4.12
CA PRO A 432 -17.56 -25.56 -5.44
C PRO A 432 -16.24 -24.79 -5.35
N ALA A 433 -15.29 -25.07 -6.25
CA ALA A 433 -13.96 -24.47 -6.23
C ALA A 433 -14.02 -22.94 -6.32
N GLN A 434 -14.99 -22.36 -7.04
CA GLN A 434 -15.20 -20.91 -7.09
C GLN A 434 -15.50 -20.33 -5.70
N ALA A 435 -16.30 -21.02 -4.89
CA ALA A 435 -16.63 -20.56 -3.54
C ALA A 435 -15.41 -20.65 -2.61
N VAL A 436 -14.63 -21.73 -2.70
CA VAL A 436 -13.35 -21.87 -1.98
C VAL A 436 -12.36 -20.78 -2.41
N HIS A 437 -12.25 -20.53 -3.71
CA HIS A 437 -11.37 -19.52 -4.27
C HIS A 437 -11.74 -18.10 -3.81
N ASN A 438 -13.03 -17.75 -3.87
CA ASN A 438 -13.55 -16.47 -3.36
C ASN A 438 -13.31 -16.31 -1.87
N LEU A 439 -13.47 -17.37 -1.08
CA LEU A 439 -13.16 -17.36 0.35
C LEU A 439 -11.67 -17.05 0.60
N VAL A 440 -10.78 -17.74 -0.11
CA VAL A 440 -9.34 -17.53 0.03
C VAL A 440 -8.95 -16.11 -0.36
N ARG A 441 -9.31 -15.67 -1.57
CA ARG A 441 -8.88 -14.35 -2.07
C ARG A 441 -9.57 -13.21 -1.32
N GLY A 442 -10.81 -13.39 -0.85
CA GLY A 442 -11.57 -12.38 -0.11
C GLY A 442 -11.14 -12.16 1.34
N LEU A 443 -10.31 -13.04 1.88
CA LEU A 443 -9.75 -12.93 3.23
C LEU A 443 -8.22 -12.79 3.24
N ALA A 444 -7.56 -12.82 2.07
CA ALA A 444 -6.12 -12.67 1.96
C ALA A 444 -5.69 -11.19 1.92
N PRO A 445 -4.57 -10.81 2.56
CA PRO A 445 -3.65 -11.66 3.32
C PRO A 445 -4.10 -11.94 4.78
N GLU A 446 -4.89 -11.05 5.37
CA GLU A 446 -5.42 -11.17 6.73
C GLU A 446 -6.94 -10.88 6.72
N PRO A 447 -7.77 -11.64 7.47
CA PRO A 447 -7.40 -12.67 8.46
C PRO A 447 -6.90 -14.00 7.86
N GLY A 448 -7.09 -14.22 6.56
CA GLY A 448 -6.73 -15.42 5.82
C GLY A 448 -7.75 -16.55 6.00
N ALA A 449 -8.05 -17.28 4.92
CA ALA A 449 -8.89 -18.48 4.99
C ALA A 449 -8.10 -19.64 5.60
N VAL A 450 -8.73 -20.44 6.45
CA VAL A 450 -8.07 -21.49 7.24
C VAL A 450 -8.61 -22.87 6.95
N THR A 451 -7.74 -23.87 6.98
CA THR A 451 -8.07 -25.30 6.91
C THR A 451 -7.22 -26.06 7.91
N GLU A 452 -7.55 -27.34 8.12
CA GLU A 452 -6.71 -28.27 8.86
C GLU A 452 -6.09 -29.31 7.91
N PHE A 453 -4.90 -29.80 8.25
CA PHE A 453 -4.25 -30.94 7.60
C PHE A 453 -3.44 -31.71 8.65
N GLY A 454 -3.79 -32.97 8.89
CA GLY A 454 -3.13 -33.79 9.92
C GLY A 454 -3.16 -33.16 11.32
N GLY A 455 -4.27 -32.52 11.69
CA GLY A 455 -4.44 -31.79 12.96
C GLY A 455 -3.71 -30.44 13.04
N GLN A 456 -2.93 -30.06 12.02
CA GLN A 456 -2.28 -28.75 11.96
C GLN A 456 -3.18 -27.70 11.29
N ARG A 457 -3.36 -26.53 11.93
CA ARG A 457 -4.04 -25.39 11.31
C ARG A 457 -3.14 -24.74 10.25
N ILE A 458 -3.74 -24.41 9.10
CA ILE A 458 -3.07 -23.83 7.94
C ILE A 458 -3.91 -22.69 7.40
N LYS A 459 -3.30 -21.53 7.19
CA LYS A 459 -3.91 -20.49 6.36
C LYS A 459 -3.59 -20.77 4.89
N VAL A 460 -4.59 -20.70 4.02
CA VAL A 460 -4.41 -20.70 2.57
C VAL A 460 -4.46 -19.25 2.11
N LEU A 461 -3.39 -18.79 1.46
CA LEU A 461 -3.20 -17.37 1.15
C LEU A 461 -3.49 -17.03 -0.31
N SER A 462 -3.33 -17.99 -1.21
CA SER A 462 -3.61 -17.79 -2.63
C SER A 462 -3.96 -19.11 -3.31
N THR A 463 -4.96 -19.04 -4.19
CA THR A 463 -5.45 -20.16 -4.98
C THR A 463 -5.71 -19.72 -6.42
N ARG A 464 -5.87 -20.68 -7.33
CA ARG A 464 -6.31 -20.46 -8.71
C ARG A 464 -7.26 -21.56 -9.15
N LEU A 465 -8.27 -21.19 -9.94
CA LEU A 465 -9.17 -22.16 -10.56
C LEU A 465 -8.46 -22.93 -11.68
N THR A 466 -8.65 -24.24 -11.72
CA THR A 466 -7.97 -25.08 -12.72
C THR A 466 -8.81 -25.34 -13.96
N GLY A 467 -10.14 -25.25 -13.87
CA GLY A 467 -11.08 -25.68 -14.90
C GLY A 467 -11.13 -27.21 -15.10
N LYS A 468 -10.37 -27.98 -14.31
CA LYS A 468 -10.27 -29.44 -14.44
C LYS A 468 -11.23 -30.12 -13.45
N PRO A 469 -12.10 -31.04 -13.89
CA PRO A 469 -13.04 -31.75 -13.01
C PRO A 469 -12.36 -32.40 -11.82
N ALA A 470 -13.07 -32.49 -10.69
CA ALA A 470 -12.57 -33.19 -9.52
C ALA A 470 -12.29 -34.67 -9.85
N ALA A 471 -11.17 -35.18 -9.34
CA ALA A 471 -10.70 -36.56 -9.58
C ALA A 471 -10.71 -37.41 -8.29
N GLY A 472 -11.31 -36.89 -7.22
CA GLY A 472 -11.35 -37.53 -5.91
C GLY A 472 -12.36 -36.85 -4.99
N THR A 473 -12.41 -37.30 -3.73
CA THR A 473 -13.34 -36.73 -2.75
C THR A 473 -12.89 -35.32 -2.31
N PRO A 474 -13.83 -34.42 -1.98
CA PRO A 474 -13.49 -33.08 -1.51
C PRO A 474 -12.45 -33.08 -0.38
N GLY A 475 -11.46 -32.19 -0.48
CA GLY A 475 -10.35 -32.06 0.46
C GLY A 475 -9.16 -32.98 0.17
N THR A 476 -9.30 -34.00 -0.67
CA THR A 476 -8.17 -34.86 -1.03
C THR A 476 -7.21 -34.19 -2.00
N ILE A 477 -5.93 -34.56 -1.89
CA ILE A 477 -4.86 -34.05 -2.77
C ILE A 477 -4.85 -34.86 -4.07
N ALA A 478 -5.05 -34.17 -5.20
CA ALA A 478 -5.01 -34.77 -6.53
C ALA A 478 -3.59 -34.85 -7.11
N GLY A 479 -2.65 -34.08 -6.56
CA GLY A 479 -1.25 -34.04 -7.00
C GLY A 479 -0.68 -32.64 -6.92
N THR A 480 0.39 -32.39 -7.68
CA THR A 480 0.98 -31.06 -7.82
C THR A 480 1.05 -30.66 -9.29
N GLN A 481 0.97 -29.35 -9.56
CA GLN A 481 1.18 -28.78 -10.90
C GLN A 481 2.11 -27.58 -10.77
N GLY A 482 3.35 -27.72 -11.26
CA GLY A 482 4.39 -26.75 -10.97
C GLY A 482 4.65 -26.65 -9.47
N GLU A 483 4.57 -25.43 -8.92
CA GLU A 483 4.68 -25.16 -7.48
C GLU A 483 3.35 -25.23 -6.71
N ALA A 484 2.24 -25.47 -7.40
CA ALA A 484 0.92 -25.54 -6.79
C ALA A 484 0.58 -26.96 -6.29
N LEU A 485 -0.20 -27.01 -5.22
CA LEU A 485 -0.86 -28.22 -4.73
C LEU A 485 -2.29 -28.29 -5.28
N LEU A 486 -2.64 -29.38 -5.93
CA LEU A 486 -4.00 -29.59 -6.45
C LEU A 486 -4.85 -30.27 -5.39
N VAL A 487 -5.98 -29.66 -5.04
CA VAL A 487 -6.93 -30.17 -4.05
C VAL A 487 -8.31 -30.30 -4.70
N ASN A 488 -9.00 -31.41 -4.46
CA ASN A 488 -10.35 -31.62 -4.95
C ASN A 488 -11.35 -30.74 -4.17
N CYS A 489 -12.15 -29.95 -4.87
CA CYS A 489 -13.38 -29.38 -4.35
C CYS A 489 -14.58 -30.27 -4.79
N ALA A 490 -15.82 -29.81 -4.57
CA ALA A 490 -17.01 -30.58 -4.95
C ALA A 490 -17.19 -30.80 -6.46
N ASP A 491 -16.73 -29.86 -7.28
CA ASP A 491 -16.96 -29.81 -8.73
C ASP A 491 -15.67 -29.97 -9.55
N GLN A 492 -14.64 -29.20 -9.21
CA GLN A 492 -13.36 -29.15 -9.91
C GLN A 492 -12.19 -29.16 -8.93
N MET A 493 -10.99 -29.38 -9.44
CA MET A 493 -9.77 -29.19 -8.66
C MET A 493 -9.44 -27.69 -8.53
N ILE A 494 -8.89 -27.30 -7.38
CA ILE A 494 -8.32 -25.96 -7.17
C ILE A 494 -6.82 -26.07 -6.96
N ALA A 495 -6.07 -25.12 -7.53
CA ALA A 495 -4.64 -25.01 -7.33
C ALA A 495 -4.36 -24.11 -6.12
N VAL A 496 -3.84 -24.70 -5.04
CA VAL A 496 -3.35 -23.97 -3.87
C VAL A 496 -1.91 -23.52 -4.14
N LEU A 497 -1.72 -22.20 -4.24
CA LEU A 497 -0.45 -21.60 -4.63
C LEU A 497 0.43 -21.34 -3.41
N ARG A 498 -0.13 -20.71 -2.36
CA ARG A 498 0.58 -20.39 -1.13
C ARG A 498 -0.19 -20.78 0.11
N VAL A 499 0.52 -21.29 1.10
CA VAL A 499 0.01 -21.62 2.43
C VAL A 499 0.91 -21.04 3.51
N HIS A 500 0.34 -20.86 4.70
CA HIS A 500 1.03 -20.45 5.90
C HIS A 500 0.61 -21.40 7.04
N PRO A 501 1.36 -22.50 7.23
CA PRO A 501 1.13 -23.43 8.33
C PRO A 501 1.43 -22.77 9.67
N GLU A 502 0.65 -23.11 10.70
CA GLU A 502 0.87 -22.57 12.04
C GLU A 502 2.30 -22.80 12.53
N GLY A 503 2.95 -21.73 13.00
CA GLY A 503 4.32 -21.75 13.52
C GLY A 503 5.42 -21.86 12.45
N LYS A 504 5.09 -21.76 11.16
CA LYS A 504 6.06 -21.83 10.05
C LYS A 504 5.97 -20.59 9.17
N LYS A 505 6.97 -20.39 8.30
CA LYS A 505 6.93 -19.37 7.24
C LYS A 505 5.90 -19.72 6.17
N GLN A 506 5.52 -18.72 5.39
CA GLN A 506 4.73 -18.94 4.18
C GLN A 506 5.54 -19.78 3.17
N MET A 507 4.87 -20.63 2.40
CA MET A 507 5.51 -21.51 1.42
C MET A 507 4.56 -21.88 0.28
N THR A 508 5.12 -22.41 -0.81
CA THR A 508 4.31 -22.91 -1.94
C THR A 508 3.50 -24.15 -1.55
N GLY A 509 2.42 -24.41 -2.27
CA GLY A 509 1.62 -25.63 -2.09
C GLY A 509 2.46 -26.91 -2.26
N LYS A 510 3.39 -26.93 -3.22
CA LYS A 510 4.31 -28.05 -3.42
C LYS A 510 5.31 -28.19 -2.28
N ALA A 511 5.95 -27.10 -1.85
CA ALA A 511 6.88 -27.11 -0.72
C ALA A 511 6.22 -27.62 0.56
N PHE A 512 4.93 -27.29 0.76
CA PHE A 512 4.15 -27.83 1.86
C PHE A 512 4.05 -29.36 1.84
N MET A 513 4.06 -30.03 0.69
CA MET A 513 3.98 -31.50 0.66
C MET A 513 5.32 -32.21 0.83
N ILE A 514 6.45 -31.51 0.73
CA ILE A 514 7.78 -32.12 0.87
C ILE A 514 7.97 -32.64 2.30
N GLY A 515 8.32 -33.92 2.43
CA GLY A 515 8.52 -34.59 3.72
C GLY A 515 7.24 -35.00 4.46
N ARG A 516 6.05 -34.78 3.88
CA ARG A 516 4.77 -35.29 4.39
C ARG A 516 4.36 -36.51 3.58
N SER A 517 4.01 -37.62 4.24
CA SER A 517 3.65 -38.85 3.51
C SER A 517 2.32 -38.65 2.77
N LYS A 518 2.19 -39.16 1.54
CA LYS A 518 0.92 -39.18 0.79
C LYS A 518 -0.18 -39.99 1.48
N ALA A 519 0.18 -40.80 2.49
CA ALA A 519 -0.73 -41.63 3.25
C ALA A 519 -1.44 -40.88 4.40
N VAL A 520 -1.05 -39.63 4.68
CA VAL A 520 -1.60 -38.83 5.79
C VAL A 520 -2.18 -37.53 5.23
N GLY A 521 -3.51 -37.47 5.16
CA GLY A 521 -4.26 -36.22 5.18
C GLY A 521 -5.02 -35.87 3.91
N ALA A 522 -6.35 -35.84 4.02
CA ALA A 522 -7.17 -34.89 3.30
C ALA A 522 -7.14 -33.55 4.06
N PHE A 523 -7.31 -32.44 3.36
CA PHE A 523 -7.64 -31.18 4.02
C PHE A 523 -9.05 -31.26 4.61
N GLY A 524 -9.19 -30.74 5.84
CA GLY A 524 -10.43 -30.79 6.62
C GLY A 524 -10.24 -31.52 7.94
N LYS A 525 -11.27 -31.49 8.80
CA LYS A 525 -11.29 -32.29 10.02
C LYS A 525 -11.47 -33.76 9.64
N GLU A 526 -10.66 -34.66 10.20
CA GLU A 526 -10.98 -36.08 10.16
C GLU A 526 -12.35 -36.28 10.83
N VAL A 527 -13.35 -36.70 10.05
CA VAL A 527 -14.58 -37.22 10.62
C VAL A 527 -14.19 -38.55 11.22
N THR A 528 -13.93 -38.59 12.52
CA THR A 528 -13.81 -39.86 13.25
C THR A 528 -15.14 -40.58 13.08
N SER A 529 -15.17 -41.59 12.23
CA SER A 529 -16.27 -42.54 12.10
C SER A 529 -16.33 -43.39 13.37
N ASN A 530 -16.90 -42.82 14.44
CA ASN A 530 -17.40 -43.58 15.57
C ASN A 530 -18.91 -43.60 15.46
N GLU A 531 -19.42 -44.57 14.69
CA GLU A 531 -20.74 -45.17 14.88
C GLU A 531 -20.77 -46.48 14.05
N GLU A 532 -19.90 -47.44 14.43
CA GLU A 532 -20.29 -48.84 14.27
C GLU A 532 -21.26 -49.15 15.41
N GLY A 533 -22.55 -49.01 15.10
CA GLY A 533 -23.63 -49.55 15.91
C GLY A 533 -23.52 -51.08 15.93
N GLY A 534 -22.98 -51.60 17.03
CA GLY A 534 -23.19 -52.99 17.43
C GLY A 534 -24.58 -53.15 18.06
N PHE A 535 -25.35 -54.04 17.44
CA PHE A 535 -26.64 -54.66 17.82
C PHE A 535 -27.30 -54.30 19.15
#